data_AF-A0A350PL32-F1
#
_entry.id   AF-A0A350PL32-F1
#
_cell.length_a   1.000
_cell.length_b   1.000
_cell.length_c   1.000
_cell.angle_alpha   90.00
_cell.angle_beta   90.00
_cell.angle_gamma   90.00
#
_symmetry.space_group_name_H-M   'P 1'
#
loop_
_entity.id
_entity.type
_entity.pdbx_description
1 polymer ?
#
loop_
_entity_poly.entity_id
_entity_poly.type
_entity_poly.pdbx_seq_one_letter_code
_entity_poly.pdbx_strand_id
1 'polypeptide(L)'
;MKNFFDLIQRLGSSSADIIWFPLLIWTCVSTFIFLLLRFNKSVNPLYQYHIRVATLFALPMGLLSAILLQVFNNFYSSSNFSTSVFVVENPLPVVYSVPLSSGSTEYSIPWMEINFLIGLVSILVLIVAALMMVRLIYSYFQLKKLHQQLNREPLTNTNLSSGIKDGSVSIAFHDHPLVPFTFGWASPIIVLPEKIKEDSTKLNMAIQHELVHIRRGDYLLQLA
;
A
#
# COMPACT_ATOMS: atom_id res chain seq x y z
N MET A 1 16.64 6.28 30.85
CA MET A 1 16.61 4.92 30.29
C MET A 1 15.27 4.22 30.55
N LYS A 2 14.76 4.18 31.79
CA LYS A 2 13.45 3.59 32.13
C LYS A 2 12.28 4.08 31.26
N ASN A 3 12.08 5.40 31.12
CA ASN A 3 11.00 5.95 30.29
C ASN A 3 11.10 5.55 28.81
N PHE A 4 12.31 5.37 28.28
CA PHE A 4 12.54 4.95 26.90
C PHE A 4 12.23 3.47 26.72
N PHE A 5 12.67 2.62 27.66
CA PHE A 5 12.34 1.21 27.69
C PHE A 5 10.82 0.99 27.80
N ASP A 6 10.17 1.66 28.75
CA ASP A 6 8.72 1.57 28.95
C ASP A 6 7.93 2.05 27.71
N LEU A 7 8.44 3.06 26.99
CA LEU A 7 7.85 3.54 25.73
C LEU A 7 7.97 2.49 24.62
N ILE A 8 9.15 1.88 24.44
CA ILE A 8 9.34 0.83 23.42
C ILE A 8 8.49 -0.39 23.76
N GLN A 9 8.43 -0.78 25.03
CA GLN A 9 7.65 -1.94 25.48
C GLN A 9 6.16 -1.73 25.25
N ARG A 10 5.62 -0.54 25.57
CA ARG A 10 4.21 -0.18 25.28
C ARG A 10 3.91 -0.12 23.80
N LEU A 11 4.85 0.41 23.00
CA LEU A 11 4.72 0.45 21.56
C LEU A 11 4.76 -0.97 20.98
N GLY A 12 5.62 -1.83 21.52
CA GLY A 12 5.73 -3.23 21.16
C GLY A 12 4.47 -4.03 21.45
N SER A 13 3.91 -3.91 22.66
CA SER A 13 2.67 -4.61 23.00
C SER A 13 1.49 -4.15 22.14
N SER A 14 1.33 -2.83 21.94
CA SER A 14 0.27 -2.28 21.10
C SER A 14 0.42 -2.65 19.62
N SER A 15 1.65 -2.55 19.07
CA SER A 15 1.92 -2.89 17.67
C SER A 15 1.79 -4.38 17.39
N ALA A 16 2.09 -5.25 18.37
CA ALA A 16 1.94 -6.69 18.24
C ALA A 16 0.50 -7.07 17.85
N ASP A 17 -0.47 -6.56 18.59
CA ASP A 17 -1.89 -6.89 18.39
C ASP A 17 -2.49 -6.17 17.17
N ILE A 18 -2.13 -4.89 16.97
CA ILE A 18 -2.76 -4.07 15.93
C ILE A 18 -2.18 -4.34 14.54
N ILE A 19 -0.86 -4.56 14.44
CA ILE A 19 -0.16 -4.62 13.16
C ILE A 19 0.37 -6.02 12.89
N TRP A 20 1.16 -6.57 13.80
CA TRP A 20 1.89 -7.81 13.54
C TRP A 20 0.98 -9.03 13.46
N PHE A 21 -0.01 -9.15 14.34
CA PHE A 21 -0.90 -10.29 14.35
C PHE A 21 -1.80 -10.37 13.09
N PRO A 22 -2.49 -9.29 12.66
CA PRO A 22 -3.22 -9.28 11.40
C PRO A 22 -2.30 -9.53 10.19
N LEU A 23 -1.09 -8.97 10.20
CA LEU A 23 -0.12 -9.16 9.11
C LEU A 23 0.36 -10.61 9.02
N LEU A 24 0.58 -11.28 10.16
CA LEU A 24 0.95 -12.69 10.20
C LEU A 24 -0.17 -13.57 9.64
N ILE A 25 -1.41 -13.39 10.14
CA ILE A 25 -2.59 -14.11 9.63
C ILE A 25 -2.72 -13.91 8.13
N TRP A 26 -2.60 -12.67 7.66
CA TRP A 26 -2.68 -12.35 6.24
C TRP A 26 -1.59 -13.03 5.42
N THR A 27 -0.36 -13.04 5.92
CA THR A 27 0.78 -13.68 5.26
C THR A 27 0.54 -15.18 5.13
N CYS A 28 -0.02 -15.85 6.14
CA CYS A 28 -0.42 -17.24 6.06
C CYS A 28 -1.51 -17.49 5.00
N VAL A 29 -2.59 -16.69 5.01
CA VAL A 29 -3.69 -16.81 4.04
C VAL A 29 -3.20 -16.56 2.61
N SER A 30 -2.42 -15.50 2.40
CA SER A 30 -1.85 -15.15 1.10
C SER A 30 -0.91 -16.24 0.57
N THR A 31 -0.05 -16.79 1.44
CA THR A 31 0.85 -17.90 1.09
C THR A 31 0.06 -19.14 0.70
N PHE A 32 -1.02 -19.45 1.41
CA PHE A 32 -1.89 -20.58 1.10
C PHE A 32 -2.56 -20.42 -0.27
N ILE A 33 -3.13 -19.24 -0.56
CA ILE A 33 -3.74 -18.95 -1.87
C ILE A 33 -2.69 -19.02 -2.98
N PHE A 34 -1.50 -18.46 -2.74
CA PHE A 34 -0.39 -18.51 -3.70
C PHE A 34 0.03 -19.95 -4.02
N LEU A 35 0.15 -20.82 -3.01
CA LEU A 35 0.46 -22.23 -3.19
C LEU A 35 -0.63 -22.96 -3.97
N LEU A 36 -1.91 -22.74 -3.62
CA LEU A 36 -3.04 -23.31 -4.36
C LEU A 36 -3.01 -22.94 -5.85
N LEU A 37 -2.81 -21.65 -6.16
CA LEU A 37 -2.71 -21.18 -7.55
C LEU A 37 -1.46 -21.72 -8.25
N ARG A 38 -0.34 -21.90 -7.52
CA ARG A 38 0.91 -22.41 -8.08
C ARG A 38 0.82 -23.88 -8.46
N PHE A 39 0.14 -24.69 -7.65
CA PHE A 39 -0.05 -26.11 -7.94
C PHE A 39 -1.13 -26.36 -8.99
N ASN A 40 -2.13 -25.47 -9.08
CA ASN A 40 -3.25 -25.64 -10.01
C ASN A 40 -3.02 -24.89 -11.34
N LYS A 41 -2.18 -25.47 -12.21
CA LYS A 41 -1.83 -24.90 -13.53
C LYS A 41 -2.95 -24.94 -14.56
N SER A 42 -4.09 -25.58 -14.27
CA SER A 42 -5.24 -25.68 -15.18
C SER A 42 -6.08 -24.40 -15.21
N VAL A 43 -5.90 -23.50 -14.24
CA VAL A 43 -6.66 -22.26 -14.13
C VAL A 43 -6.17 -21.26 -15.18
N ASN A 44 -7.11 -20.63 -15.91
CA ASN A 44 -6.81 -19.62 -16.91
C ASN A 44 -5.89 -18.51 -16.31
N PRO A 45 -4.82 -18.11 -17.02
CA PRO A 45 -3.89 -17.07 -16.56
C PRO A 45 -4.57 -15.77 -16.10
N LEU A 46 -5.69 -15.39 -16.72
CA LEU A 46 -6.45 -14.19 -16.32
C LEU A 46 -7.00 -14.29 -14.89
N TYR A 47 -7.54 -15.45 -14.50
CA TYR A 47 -8.02 -15.65 -13.12
C TYR A 47 -6.89 -15.70 -12.12
N GLN A 48 -5.75 -16.32 -12.48
CA GLN A 48 -4.57 -16.31 -11.61
C GLN A 48 -4.09 -14.89 -11.33
N TYR A 49 -4.11 -14.02 -12.35
CA TYR A 49 -3.77 -12.61 -12.20
C TYR A 49 -4.75 -11.88 -11.27
N HIS A 50 -6.06 -11.95 -11.54
CA HIS A 50 -7.06 -11.24 -10.72
C HIS A 50 -7.11 -11.71 -9.26
N ILE A 51 -6.95 -13.01 -9.01
CA ILE A 51 -6.92 -13.52 -7.64
C ILE A 51 -5.67 -13.00 -6.91
N ARG A 52 -4.50 -12.98 -7.56
CA ARG A 52 -3.27 -12.41 -6.95
C ARG A 52 -3.44 -10.93 -6.62
N VAL A 53 -4.01 -10.16 -7.55
CA VAL A 53 -4.32 -8.75 -7.34
C VAL A 53 -5.30 -8.58 -6.17
N ALA A 54 -6.38 -9.35 -6.14
CA ALA A 54 -7.34 -9.32 -5.03
C ALA A 54 -6.69 -9.66 -3.67
N THR A 55 -5.80 -10.66 -3.61
CA THR A 55 -5.01 -10.98 -2.41
C THR A 55 -3.94 -9.96 -2.06
N LEU A 56 -3.61 -9.03 -2.95
CA LEU A 56 -2.70 -7.93 -2.61
C LEU A 56 -3.49 -6.76 -2.01
N PHE A 57 -4.68 -6.48 -2.56
CA PHE A 57 -5.55 -5.39 -2.13
C PHE A 57 -6.40 -5.71 -0.89
N ALA A 58 -6.62 -6.98 -0.56
CA ALA A 58 -7.53 -7.34 0.52
C ALA A 58 -7.04 -6.95 1.93
N LEU A 59 -5.72 -6.94 2.22
CA LEU A 59 -5.21 -6.41 3.49
C LEU A 59 -5.48 -4.90 3.64
N PRO A 60 -5.00 -4.01 2.73
CA PRO A 60 -5.24 -2.59 2.88
C PRO A 60 -6.73 -2.25 2.86
N MET A 61 -7.54 -2.95 2.05
CA MET A 61 -8.99 -2.77 2.03
C MET A 61 -9.65 -3.24 3.34
N GLY A 62 -9.19 -4.34 3.92
CA GLY A 62 -9.67 -4.84 5.21
C GLY A 62 -9.36 -3.88 6.35
N LEU A 63 -8.15 -3.32 6.41
CA LEU A 63 -7.79 -2.27 7.37
C LEU A 63 -8.65 -1.02 7.20
N LEU A 64 -8.84 -0.56 5.96
CA LEU A 64 -9.70 0.59 5.66
C LEU A 64 -11.14 0.32 6.11
N SER A 65 -11.66 -0.87 5.83
CA SER A 65 -12.99 -1.30 6.26
C SER A 65 -13.13 -1.33 7.78
N ALA A 66 -12.12 -1.79 8.52
CA ALA A 66 -12.14 -1.79 9.99
C ALA A 66 -12.21 -0.37 10.56
N ILE A 67 -11.41 0.56 10.01
CA ILE A 67 -11.44 1.98 10.39
C ILE A 67 -12.81 2.59 10.08
N LEU A 68 -13.36 2.30 8.90
CA LEU A 68 -14.67 2.81 8.48
C LEU A 68 -15.78 2.30 9.40
N LEU A 69 -15.76 1.02 9.77
CA LEU A 69 -16.69 0.44 10.74
C LEU A 69 -16.58 1.08 12.12
N GLN A 70 -15.37 1.39 12.59
CA GLN A 70 -15.18 2.08 13.86
C GLN A 70 -15.76 3.51 13.82
N VAL A 71 -15.52 4.22 12.72
CA VAL A 71 -16.11 5.55 12.48
C VAL A 71 -17.64 5.46 12.46
N PHE A 72 -18.20 4.49 11.73
CA PHE A 72 -19.65 4.25 11.68
C PHE A 72 -20.21 3.95 13.06
N ASN A 73 -19.60 3.03 13.81
CA ASN A 73 -20.01 2.69 15.16
C ASN A 73 -20.06 3.91 16.09
N ASN A 74 -19.07 4.80 16.01
CA ASN A 74 -19.06 6.03 16.80
C ASN A 74 -20.25 6.96 16.51
N PHE A 75 -20.77 6.98 15.28
CA PHE A 75 -21.99 7.74 14.95
C PHE A 75 -23.24 7.13 15.59
N TYR A 76 -23.37 5.80 15.63
CA TYR A 76 -24.55 5.12 16.20
C TYR A 76 -24.47 4.88 17.72
N SER A 77 -23.27 4.90 18.30
CA SER A 77 -23.03 4.72 19.74
C SER A 77 -23.60 5.85 20.61
N SER A 78 -24.14 6.92 20.00
CA SER A 78 -24.87 7.99 20.68
C SER A 78 -26.23 7.57 21.24
N SER A 79 -26.68 6.34 20.97
CA SER A 79 -27.95 5.81 21.49
C SER A 79 -27.68 5.08 22.81
N ASN A 80 -27.93 5.76 23.94
CA ASN A 80 -27.93 5.20 25.29
C ASN A 80 -28.98 4.07 25.43
N PHE A 81 -28.74 2.91 24.83
CA PHE A 81 -29.44 1.69 25.20
C PHE A 81 -28.70 1.09 26.38
N SER A 82 -29.11 1.51 27.57
CA SER A 82 -28.71 0.95 28.84
C SER A 82 -29.19 -0.51 28.91
N THR A 83 -28.42 -1.47 28.40
CA THR A 83 -28.56 -2.86 28.82
C THR A 83 -28.08 -2.93 30.26
N SER A 84 -28.98 -2.71 31.22
CA SER A 84 -28.70 -2.89 32.64
C SER A 84 -28.47 -4.38 32.91
N VAL A 85 -27.22 -4.80 32.73
CA VAL A 85 -26.75 -6.09 33.24
C VAL A 85 -26.63 -5.93 34.75
N PHE A 86 -27.57 -6.51 35.48
CA PHE A 86 -27.49 -6.62 36.93
C PHE A 86 -26.40 -7.64 37.28
N VAL A 87 -25.20 -7.15 37.59
CA VAL A 87 -24.14 -7.96 38.21
C VAL A 87 -24.40 -7.97 39.72
N VAL A 88 -24.78 -9.14 40.25
CA VAL A 88 -24.84 -9.34 41.70
C VAL A 88 -23.42 -9.59 42.18
N GLU A 89 -22.76 -8.56 42.70
CA GLU A 89 -21.47 -8.70 43.34
C GLU A 89 -21.63 -9.42 44.69
N ASN A 90 -20.90 -10.53 44.85
CA ASN A 90 -20.81 -11.24 46.12
C ASN A 90 -19.87 -10.46 47.07
N PRO A 91 -20.33 -9.95 48.22
CA PRO A 91 -19.58 -9.01 49.05
C PRO A 91 -18.49 -9.66 49.92
N LEU A 92 -17.95 -10.82 49.54
CA LEU A 92 -16.84 -11.43 50.27
C LEU A 92 -15.52 -10.72 49.87
N PRO A 93 -14.86 -9.98 50.76
CA PRO A 93 -13.54 -9.44 50.47
C PRO A 93 -12.56 -10.61 50.42
N VAL A 94 -12.15 -11.00 49.22
CA VAL A 94 -10.97 -11.85 49.05
C VAL A 94 -9.77 -10.99 49.41
N VAL A 95 -9.30 -11.10 50.65
CA VAL A 95 -8.06 -10.46 51.11
C VAL A 95 -6.90 -11.18 50.43
N TYR A 96 -6.47 -10.66 49.30
CA TYR A 96 -5.18 -11.02 48.73
C TYR A 96 -4.11 -10.43 49.63
N SER A 97 -3.48 -11.25 50.47
CA SER A 97 -2.25 -10.89 51.17
C SER A 97 -1.15 -10.75 50.12
N VAL A 98 -1.00 -9.56 49.55
CA VAL A 98 0.13 -9.25 48.69
C VAL A 98 1.34 -9.11 49.61
N PRO A 99 2.38 -9.97 49.52
CA PRO A 99 3.57 -9.77 50.31
C PRO A 99 4.17 -8.43 49.92
N LEU A 100 4.23 -7.51 50.89
CA LEU A 100 4.86 -6.21 50.73
C LEU A 100 6.36 -6.43 50.54
N SER A 101 6.76 -6.62 49.29
CA SER A 101 8.16 -6.72 48.89
C SER A 101 8.74 -5.31 48.88
N SER A 102 8.99 -4.75 50.07
CA SER A 102 9.79 -3.54 50.26
C SER A 102 11.27 -3.88 50.11
N GLY A 103 11.64 -4.36 48.92
CA GLY A 103 13.02 -4.37 48.44
C GLY A 103 13.13 -3.30 47.38
N SER A 104 14.13 -2.43 47.48
CA SER A 104 14.57 -1.61 46.35
C SER A 104 14.95 -2.55 45.21
N THR A 105 13.99 -2.89 44.35
CA THR A 105 14.24 -3.68 43.15
C THR A 105 15.19 -2.86 42.30
N GLU A 106 16.46 -3.25 42.28
CA GLU A 106 17.38 -2.80 41.26
C GLU A 106 16.70 -3.00 39.92
N TYR A 107 16.43 -1.89 39.22
CA TYR A 107 15.72 -1.91 37.95
C TYR A 107 16.65 -2.51 36.90
N SER A 108 16.62 -3.84 36.78
CA SER A 108 17.26 -4.56 35.68
C SER A 108 16.38 -4.41 34.45
N ILE A 109 16.92 -3.82 33.39
CA ILE A 109 16.21 -3.67 32.11
C ILE A 109 16.26 -5.03 31.39
N PRO A 110 15.12 -5.71 31.21
CA PRO A 110 15.10 -6.98 30.48
C PRO A 110 15.14 -6.71 28.97
N TRP A 111 16.33 -6.46 28.44
CA TRP A 111 16.56 -6.18 27.00
C TRP A 111 16.07 -7.27 26.05
N MET A 112 15.85 -8.49 26.56
CA MET A 112 15.36 -9.65 25.82
C MET A 112 13.85 -9.87 25.93
N GLU A 113 13.12 -8.94 26.53
CA GLU A 113 11.66 -9.04 26.58
C GLU A 113 11.07 -8.94 25.16
N ILE A 114 10.16 -9.86 24.83
CA ILE A 114 9.61 -9.98 23.47
C ILE A 114 8.89 -8.71 23.01
N ASN A 115 8.19 -8.03 23.93
CA ASN A 115 7.50 -6.77 23.66
C ASN A 115 8.50 -5.68 23.29
N PHE A 116 9.63 -5.58 24.00
CA PHE A 116 10.66 -4.61 23.70
C PHE A 116 11.26 -4.83 22.30
N LEU A 117 11.55 -6.08 21.94
CA LEU A 117 12.07 -6.43 20.62
C LEU A 117 11.09 -6.09 19.50
N ILE A 118 9.81 -6.43 19.66
CA ILE A 118 8.75 -6.10 18.70
C ILE A 118 8.63 -4.58 18.55
N GLY A 119 8.70 -3.84 19.66
CA GLY A 119 8.68 -2.38 19.65
C GLY A 119 9.84 -1.78 18.85
N LEU A 120 11.06 -2.29 19.05
CA LEU A 120 12.25 -1.85 18.32
C LEU A 120 12.14 -2.13 16.82
N VAL A 121 11.74 -3.35 16.45
CA VAL A 121 11.52 -3.73 15.03
C VAL A 121 10.44 -2.85 14.41
N SER A 122 9.35 -2.57 15.12
CA SER A 122 8.28 -1.70 14.64
C SER A 122 8.76 -0.27 14.36
N ILE A 123 9.61 0.28 15.24
CA ILE A 123 10.22 1.60 15.03
C ILE A 123 11.13 1.59 13.79
N LEU A 124 11.94 0.55 13.61
CA LEU A 124 12.81 0.41 12.43
C LEU A 124 11.98 0.35 11.14
N VAL A 125 10.93 -0.47 11.11
CA VAL A 125 10.01 -0.57 9.97
C VAL A 125 9.36 0.78 9.68
N LEU A 126 8.95 1.52 10.70
CA LEU A 126 8.37 2.86 10.56
C LEU A 126 9.36 3.86 9.94
N ILE A 127 10.62 3.83 10.36
CA ILE A 127 11.68 4.69 9.79
C ILE A 127 11.89 4.36 8.30
N VAL A 128 11.99 3.07 7.96
CA VAL A 128 12.14 2.64 6.56
C VAL A 128 10.94 3.06 5.73
N ALA A 129 9.72 2.86 6.25
CA ALA A 129 8.50 3.29 5.58
C ALA A 129 8.47 4.80 5.34
N ALA A 130 8.90 5.61 6.32
CA ALA A 130 9.01 7.06 6.18
C ALA A 130 10.02 7.46 5.09
N LEU A 131 11.20 6.84 5.06
CA LEU A 131 12.20 7.09 4.01
C LEU A 131 11.70 6.70 2.62
N MET A 132 11.02 5.56 2.50
CA MET A 132 10.40 5.13 1.25
C MET A 132 9.29 6.09 0.79
N MET A 133 8.49 6.61 1.72
CA MET A 133 7.46 7.60 1.44
C MET A 133 8.08 8.92 0.95
N VAL A 134 9.16 9.40 1.57
CA VAL A 134 9.88 10.59 1.10
C VAL A 134 10.43 10.37 -0.31
N ARG A 135 11.03 9.20 -0.58
CA ARG A 135 11.52 8.84 -1.93
C ARG A 135 10.39 8.81 -2.96
N LEU A 136 9.23 8.27 -2.60
CA LEU A 136 8.05 8.22 -3.46
C LEU A 136 7.54 9.63 -3.77
N ILE A 137 7.44 10.50 -2.76
CA ILE A 137 7.04 11.89 -2.91
C ILE A 137 8.01 12.64 -3.82
N TYR A 138 9.32 12.47 -3.63
CA TYR A 138 10.34 13.08 -4.48
C TYR A 138 10.24 12.61 -5.93
N SER A 139 10.01 11.31 -6.15
CA SER A 139 9.82 10.73 -7.48
C SER A 139 8.56 11.26 -8.16
N TYR A 140 7.47 11.42 -7.40
CA TYR A 140 6.24 12.02 -7.87
C TYR A 140 6.43 13.49 -8.27
N PHE A 141 7.15 14.28 -7.46
CA PHE A 141 7.45 15.67 -7.81
C PHE A 141 8.33 15.78 -9.05
N GLN A 142 9.32 14.90 -9.23
CA GLN A 142 10.12 14.85 -10.46
C GLN A 142 9.25 14.52 -11.67
N LEU A 143 8.35 13.53 -11.55
CA LEU A 143 7.41 13.18 -12.62
C LEU A 143 6.47 14.35 -12.94
N LYS A 144 5.98 15.07 -11.93
CA LYS A 144 5.14 16.26 -12.10
C LYS A 144 5.91 17.40 -12.79
N LYS A 145 7.16 17.62 -12.41
CA LYS A 145 8.03 18.62 -13.03
C LYS A 145 8.28 18.27 -14.50
N LEU A 146 8.61 17.01 -14.78
CA LEU A 146 8.72 16.48 -16.14
C LEU A 146 7.42 16.76 -16.91
N HIS A 147 6.27 16.35 -16.38
CA HIS A 147 4.95 16.58 -16.97
C HIS A 147 4.64 18.06 -17.28
N GLN A 148 5.17 19.00 -16.49
CA GLN A 148 5.04 20.45 -16.73
C GLN A 148 6.02 20.99 -17.77
N GLN A 149 7.17 20.36 -17.95
CA GLN A 149 8.22 20.77 -18.89
C GLN A 149 8.05 20.18 -20.28
N LEU A 150 7.25 19.11 -20.44
CA LEU A 150 6.96 18.53 -21.75
C LEU A 150 5.99 19.41 -22.56
N ASN A 151 6.42 19.81 -23.75
CA ASN A 151 5.56 20.36 -24.78
C ASN A 151 4.66 19.25 -25.33
N ARG A 152 3.35 19.41 -25.17
CA ARG A 152 2.34 18.42 -25.55
C ARG A 152 1.76 18.78 -26.90
N GLU A 153 1.79 17.84 -27.81
CA GLU A 153 1.07 17.92 -29.07
C GLU A 153 -0.12 16.93 -29.01
N PRO A 154 -1.37 17.39 -29.18
CA PRO A 154 -2.52 16.50 -29.18
C PRO A 154 -2.42 15.55 -30.38
N LEU A 155 -2.61 14.24 -30.17
CA LEU A 155 -2.67 13.29 -31.27
C LEU A 155 -3.97 13.52 -32.04
N THR A 156 -3.91 14.36 -33.06
CA THR A 156 -5.04 14.72 -33.91
C THR A 156 -4.70 14.29 -35.32
N ASN A 157 -5.59 13.55 -35.99
CA ASN A 157 -5.47 13.22 -37.41
C ASN A 157 -4.23 12.40 -37.79
N THR A 158 -4.02 11.26 -37.12
CA THR A 158 -3.22 10.20 -37.70
C THR A 158 -4.10 8.96 -37.88
N ASN A 159 -4.04 8.31 -39.04
CA ASN A 159 -4.65 7.00 -39.32
C ASN A 159 -4.20 5.88 -38.34
N LEU A 160 -3.40 6.24 -37.33
CA LEU A 160 -2.85 5.44 -36.24
C LEU A 160 -3.82 5.36 -35.05
N SER A 161 -4.79 6.27 -34.90
CA SER A 161 -5.71 6.34 -33.74
C SER A 161 -6.87 5.35 -33.79
N SER A 162 -6.84 4.32 -34.64
CA SER A 162 -7.97 3.40 -34.85
C SER A 162 -8.53 2.81 -33.54
N GLY A 163 -9.68 3.36 -33.09
CA GLY A 163 -10.38 2.92 -31.88
C GLY A 163 -10.11 3.73 -30.60
N ILE A 164 -9.37 4.85 -30.66
CA ILE A 164 -9.18 5.79 -29.55
C ILE A 164 -9.79 7.13 -29.94
N LYS A 165 -10.52 7.79 -29.01
CA LYS A 165 -11.15 9.09 -29.28
C LYS A 165 -10.07 10.13 -29.61
N ASP A 166 -10.23 10.86 -30.70
CA ASP A 166 -9.31 11.93 -31.09
C ASP A 166 -9.15 12.95 -29.95
N GLY A 167 -7.91 13.38 -29.70
CA GLY A 167 -7.58 14.31 -28.62
C GLY A 167 -7.56 13.72 -27.20
N SER A 168 -7.84 12.42 -27.01
CA SER A 168 -7.74 11.77 -25.69
C SER A 168 -6.31 11.38 -25.29
N VAL A 169 -5.37 11.35 -26.24
CA VAL A 169 -3.96 11.00 -26.05
C VAL A 169 -3.08 12.15 -26.55
N SER A 170 -2.06 12.52 -25.77
CA SER A 170 -1.07 13.53 -26.19
C SER A 170 0.28 12.87 -26.46
N ILE A 171 1.03 13.39 -27.44
CA ILE A 171 2.44 13.05 -27.64
C ILE A 171 3.30 14.17 -27.09
N ALA A 172 4.44 13.81 -26.53
CA ALA A 172 5.49 14.76 -26.24
C ALA A 172 6.86 14.18 -26.59
N PHE A 173 7.78 15.04 -27.04
CA PHE A 173 9.13 14.65 -27.40
C PHE A 173 10.11 15.11 -26.32
N HIS A 174 11.15 14.31 -26.09
CA HIS A 174 12.21 14.65 -25.14
C HIS A 174 13.58 14.29 -25.71
N ASP A 175 14.55 15.20 -25.55
CA ASP A 175 15.91 15.13 -26.12
C ASP A 175 16.84 14.06 -25.45
N HIS A 176 16.44 13.52 -24.30
CA HIS A 176 17.25 12.54 -23.58
C HIS A 176 16.96 11.13 -24.13
N PRO A 177 17.95 10.21 -24.21
CA PRO A 177 17.68 8.81 -24.59
C PRO A 177 16.77 8.16 -23.55
N LEU A 178 15.48 8.25 -23.78
CA LEU A 178 14.40 7.64 -23.02
C LEU A 178 13.74 6.64 -23.95
N VAL A 179 13.61 5.39 -23.51
CA VAL A 179 12.79 4.39 -24.20
C VAL A 179 11.37 4.96 -24.29
N PRO A 180 10.62 4.75 -25.40
CA PRO A 180 9.21 5.12 -25.47
C PRO A 180 8.44 4.67 -24.24
N PHE A 181 7.69 5.58 -23.62
CA PHE A 181 6.88 5.24 -22.45
C PHE A 181 5.58 6.05 -22.40
N THR A 182 4.54 5.41 -21.88
CA THR A 182 3.26 6.05 -21.58
C THR A 182 3.10 6.36 -20.10
N PHE A 183 2.58 7.54 -19.77
CA PHE A 183 2.16 7.86 -18.40
C PHE A 183 0.94 8.78 -18.36
N GLY A 184 0.19 8.73 -17.24
CA GLY A 184 -0.99 9.56 -16.99
C GLY A 184 -2.28 8.74 -16.89
N TRP A 185 -3.02 8.92 -15.79
CA TRP A 185 -4.21 8.11 -15.49
C TRP A 185 -5.41 8.50 -16.36
N ALA A 186 -5.80 9.78 -16.33
CA ALA A 186 -6.98 10.31 -17.03
C ALA A 186 -6.68 10.84 -18.45
N SER A 187 -5.42 11.15 -18.72
CA SER A 187 -4.96 11.76 -19.98
C SER A 187 -3.59 11.15 -20.32
N PRO A 188 -3.55 9.98 -20.97
CA PRO A 188 -2.29 9.30 -21.27
C PRO A 188 -1.44 10.16 -22.21
N ILE A 189 -0.16 10.28 -21.87
CA ILE A 189 0.85 10.97 -22.65
C ILE A 189 1.88 9.95 -23.10
N ILE A 190 2.11 9.85 -24.40
CA ILE A 190 3.17 9.05 -25.00
C ILE A 190 4.41 9.95 -25.11
N VAL A 191 5.51 9.56 -24.47
CA VAL A 191 6.78 10.27 -24.58
C VAL A 191 7.74 9.50 -25.47
N LEU A 192 8.24 10.19 -26.49
CA LEU A 192 9.12 9.62 -27.51
C LEU A 192 10.45 10.37 -27.53
N PRO A 193 11.58 9.66 -27.75
CA PRO A 193 12.86 10.33 -27.94
C PRO A 193 12.85 11.15 -29.24
N GLU A 194 13.39 12.37 -29.19
CA GLU A 194 13.44 13.29 -30.35
C GLU A 194 14.12 12.66 -31.57
N LYS A 195 15.08 11.76 -31.36
CA LYS A 195 15.80 11.03 -32.42
C LYS A 195 14.91 10.17 -33.32
N ILE A 196 13.71 9.79 -32.86
CA ILE A 196 12.76 8.96 -33.64
C ILE A 196 11.89 9.85 -34.54
N LYS A 197 11.86 11.17 -34.32
CA LYS A 197 11.07 12.13 -35.11
C LYS A 197 11.44 12.10 -36.61
N GLU A 198 12.70 11.81 -36.92
CA GLU A 198 13.22 11.80 -38.31
C GLU A 198 12.86 10.52 -39.08
N ASP A 199 12.53 9.42 -38.39
CA ASP A 199 12.19 8.13 -39.02
C ASP A 199 10.70 7.84 -38.86
N SER A 200 9.92 8.17 -39.89
CA SER A 200 8.47 8.01 -39.91
C SER A 200 8.02 6.56 -39.67
N THR A 201 8.82 5.56 -40.06
CA THR A 201 8.46 4.15 -39.87
C THR A 201 8.63 3.71 -38.42
N LYS A 202 9.75 4.09 -37.79
CA LYS A 202 9.99 3.83 -36.36
C LYS A 202 9.04 4.62 -35.46
N LEU A 203 8.72 5.85 -35.85
CA LEU A 203 7.75 6.68 -35.14
C LEU A 203 6.37 6.04 -35.11
N ASN A 204 5.87 5.61 -36.27
CA ASN A 204 4.56 4.97 -36.37
C ASN A 204 4.51 3.64 -35.61
N MET A 205 5.57 2.83 -35.67
CA MET A 205 5.67 1.58 -34.90
C MET A 205 5.63 1.84 -33.39
N ALA A 206 6.43 2.80 -32.90
CA ALA A 206 6.47 3.13 -31.48
C ALA A 206 5.12 3.66 -30.98
N ILE A 207 4.48 4.56 -31.73
CA ILE A 207 3.15 5.07 -31.39
C ILE A 207 2.12 3.94 -31.35
N GLN A 208 2.11 3.04 -32.34
CA GLN A 208 1.18 1.90 -32.35
C GLN A 208 1.40 0.96 -31.16
N HIS A 209 2.66 0.67 -30.82
CA HIS A 209 3.00 -0.16 -29.66
C HIS A 209 2.44 0.44 -28.36
N GLU A 210 2.66 1.73 -28.14
CA GLU A 210 2.17 2.44 -26.95
C GLU A 210 0.63 2.59 -26.95
N LEU A 211 0.00 2.81 -28.11
CA LEU A 211 -1.46 2.87 -28.21
C LEU A 211 -2.13 1.53 -27.88
N VAL A 212 -1.49 0.40 -28.20
CA VAL A 212 -1.99 -0.93 -27.80
C VAL A 212 -2.02 -1.06 -26.27
N HIS A 213 -0.98 -0.59 -25.58
CA HIS A 213 -0.95 -0.58 -24.11
C HIS A 213 -2.02 0.33 -23.50
N ILE A 214 -2.26 1.50 -24.10
CA ILE A 214 -3.34 2.41 -23.68
C ILE A 214 -4.71 1.74 -23.89
N ARG A 215 -4.95 1.13 -25.05
CA ARG A 215 -6.23 0.46 -25.37
C ARG A 215 -6.53 -0.73 -24.46
N ARG A 216 -5.51 -1.47 -24.05
CA ARG A 216 -5.65 -2.59 -23.10
C ARG A 216 -5.75 -2.14 -21.64
N GLY A 217 -5.43 -0.89 -21.34
CA GLY A 217 -5.40 -0.37 -19.97
C GLY A 217 -4.23 -0.94 -19.14
N ASP A 218 -3.26 -1.59 -19.79
CA ASP A 218 -2.13 -2.24 -19.12
C ASP A 218 -1.28 -1.21 -18.34
N TYR A 219 -1.22 0.03 -18.82
CA TYR A 219 -0.48 1.13 -18.16
C TYR A 219 -0.99 1.48 -16.74
N LEU A 220 -2.23 1.10 -16.37
CA LEU A 220 -2.79 1.34 -15.03
C LEU A 220 -2.51 0.20 -14.05
N LEU A 221 -2.37 -1.03 -14.57
CA LEU A 221 -2.39 -2.26 -13.80
C LEU A 221 -1.08 -3.04 -13.84
N GLN A 222 -0.14 -2.62 -14.69
CA GLN A 222 1.22 -3.16 -14.74
C GLN A 222 2.03 -2.60 -13.56
N LEU A 223 1.68 -3.08 -12.37
CA LEU A 223 2.55 -3.12 -11.20
C LEU A 223 3.69 -4.08 -11.54
N ALA A 224 4.77 -3.54 -12.10
CA ALA A 224 6.04 -4.24 -12.24
C ALA A 224 6.63 -4.59 -10.87
#